data_AF-A0A0F9C7X9-F1
#
_entry.id   AF-A0A0F9C7X9-F1
#
_cell.length_a   1.000
_cell.length_b   1.000
_cell.length_c   1.000
_cell.angle_alpha   90.00
_cell.angle_beta   90.00
_cell.angle_gamma   90.00
#
_symmetry.space_group_name_H-M   'P 1'
#
loop_
_entity.id
_entity.type
_entity.pdbx_description
1 polymer ?
#
loop_
_entity_poly.entity_id
_entity_poly.type
_entity_poly.pdbx_seq_one_letter_code
_entity_poly.pdbx_strand_id
1 'polypeptide(L)'
;VGVDRVVIRDRQHLAADGVIVAIVSIDKHTGKPIGLPDVVSRGFIEADMSDSLMERAGEVILESLAGAEHVAGRGDFNTRVHDALSRFLYDETRRRPMVLPLSVEV
;
A
#
# COMPACT_ATOMS: atom_id res chain seq x y z
N VAL A 1 -36.37 -3.38 3.03
CA VAL A 1 -35.17 -3.44 2.17
C VAL A 1 -33.99 -3.06 3.04
N GLY A 2 -33.34 -4.04 3.67
CA GLY A 2 -32.26 -3.81 4.60
C GLY A 2 -31.00 -3.48 3.82
N VAL A 3 -30.52 -2.24 3.93
CA VAL A 3 -29.14 -1.95 3.53
C VAL A 3 -28.25 -2.82 4.42
N ASP A 4 -27.50 -3.69 3.76
CA ASP A 4 -26.75 -4.77 4.38
C ASP A 4 -25.84 -4.21 5.47
N ARG A 5 -26.01 -4.70 6.71
CA ARG A 5 -25.29 -4.19 7.89
C ARG A 5 -23.76 -4.30 7.71
N VAL A 6 -23.33 -5.16 6.79
CA VAL A 6 -21.95 -5.34 6.31
C VAL A 6 -21.43 -4.11 5.56
N VAL A 7 -22.20 -3.55 4.60
CA VAL A 7 -21.75 -2.44 3.75
C VAL A 7 -21.56 -1.15 4.55
N ILE A 8 -22.41 -0.91 5.57
CA ILE A 8 -22.29 0.27 6.44
C ILE A 8 -21.09 0.15 7.39
N ARG A 9 -20.78 -1.07 7.86
CA ARG A 9 -19.65 -1.33 8.76
C ARG A 9 -18.30 -1.19 8.03
N ASP A 10 -18.22 -1.68 6.80
CA ASP A 10 -17.07 -1.45 5.91
C ASP A 10 -16.85 0.05 5.68
N ARG A 11 -17.91 0.80 5.38
CA ARG A 11 -17.83 2.26 5.19
C ARG A 11 -17.36 3.02 6.43
N GLN A 12 -17.75 2.57 7.63
CA GLN A 12 -17.30 3.19 8.88
C GLN A 12 -15.82 2.92 9.18
N HIS A 13 -15.32 1.72 8.87
CA HIS A 13 -13.89 1.43 8.96
C HIS A 13 -13.07 2.20 7.91
N LEU A 14 -13.59 2.36 6.69
CA LEU A 14 -12.96 3.15 5.62
C LEU A 14 -12.90 4.66 5.91
N ALA A 15 -13.83 5.19 6.71
CA ALA A 15 -13.95 6.62 6.99
C ALA A 15 -13.06 7.13 8.15
N ALA A 16 -12.48 6.25 8.98
CA ALA A 16 -11.80 6.65 10.22
C ALA A 16 -10.27 6.76 10.09
N ASP A 17 -9.63 5.84 9.37
CA ASP A 17 -8.16 5.72 9.34
C ASP A 17 -7.52 6.17 8.03
N GLY A 18 -8.31 6.54 7.02
CA GLY A 18 -7.80 6.94 5.70
C GLY A 18 -7.31 5.77 4.86
N VAL A 19 -6.84 6.09 3.65
CA VAL A 19 -6.40 5.13 2.64
C VAL A 19 -4.99 5.46 2.18
N ILE A 20 -4.17 4.43 2.03
CA ILE A 20 -2.86 4.45 1.37
C ILE A 20 -2.97 3.67 0.07
N VAL A 21 -2.57 4.29 -1.03
CA VAL A 21 -2.46 3.64 -2.33
C VAL A 21 -0.98 3.48 -2.65
N ALA A 22 -0.55 2.25 -2.90
CA ALA A 22 0.84 1.91 -3.19
C ALA A 22 0.95 1.46 -4.64
N ILE A 23 1.63 2.23 -5.46
CA ILE A 23 1.73 2.03 -6.92
C ILE A 23 3.14 1.55 -7.23
N VAL A 24 3.25 0.35 -7.79
CA VAL A 24 4.51 -0.26 -8.18
C VAL A 24 4.52 -0.50 -9.68
N SER A 25 5.44 0.15 -10.38
CA SER A 25 5.72 -0.14 -11.79
C SER A 25 6.54 -1.43 -11.88
N ILE A 26 6.07 -2.42 -12.64
CA ILE A 26 6.74 -3.70 -12.83
C ILE A 26 7.14 -3.83 -14.30
N ASP A 27 8.40 -4.17 -14.54
CA ASP A 27 8.87 -4.52 -15.88
C ASP A 27 8.27 -5.87 -16.30
N LYS A 28 7.50 -5.89 -17.39
CA LYS A 28 6.79 -7.09 -17.85
C LYS A 28 7.70 -8.24 -18.32
N HIS A 29 8.96 -7.95 -18.62
CA HIS A 29 9.91 -8.93 -19.14
C HIS A 29 10.68 -9.62 -18.00
N THR A 30 10.99 -8.87 -16.95
CA THR A 30 11.80 -9.34 -15.82
C THR A 30 10.97 -9.62 -14.56
N GLY A 31 9.74 -9.10 -14.50
CA GLY A 31 8.87 -9.21 -13.33
C GLY A 31 9.36 -8.40 -12.13
N LYS A 32 10.26 -7.42 -12.34
CA LYS A 32 10.92 -6.64 -11.28
C LYS A 32 10.34 -5.23 -11.17
N PRO A 33 10.35 -4.63 -9.95
CA PRO A 33 10.03 -3.23 -9.77
C PRO A 33 10.95 -2.30 -10.59
N ILE A 34 10.34 -1.29 -11.22
CA ILE A 34 11.02 -0.22 -11.93
C ILE A 34 11.00 1.02 -11.03
N GLY A 35 12.19 1.42 -10.54
CA GLY A 35 12.33 2.61 -9.70
C GLY A 35 11.69 2.46 -8.32
N LEU A 36 11.52 3.61 -7.65
CA LEU A 36 10.88 3.67 -6.34
C LEU A 36 9.34 3.63 -6.50
N PRO A 37 8.62 2.79 -5.75
CA PRO A 37 7.17 2.83 -5.69
C PRO A 37 6.63 4.20 -5.26
N ASP A 38 5.51 4.60 -5.85
CA ASP A 38 4.79 5.83 -5.48
C ASP A 38 3.71 5.51 -4.43
N VAL A 39 3.64 6.31 -3.37
CA VAL A 39 2.74 6.09 -2.24
C VAL A 39 1.91 7.34 -2.00
N VAL A 40 0.59 7.19 -2.15
CA VAL A 40 -0.36 8.29 -2.03
C VAL A 40 -1.25 8.09 -0.81
N SER A 41 -1.30 9.11 0.05
CA SER A 41 -2.16 9.17 1.24
C SER A 41 -3.44 9.97 0.97
N ARG A 42 -4.59 9.43 1.40
CA ARG A 42 -5.87 10.14 1.42
C ARG A 42 -6.56 9.98 2.77
N GLY A 43 -6.75 11.09 3.49
CA GLY A 43 -7.42 11.09 4.80
C GLY A 43 -6.61 10.42 5.92
N PHE A 44 -5.36 10.03 5.64
CA PHE A 44 -4.45 9.44 6.61
C PHE A 44 -3.45 10.48 7.11
N ILE A 45 -2.61 11.02 6.23
CA ILE A 45 -1.60 12.05 6.52
C ILE A 45 -1.85 13.27 5.63
N GLU A 46 -1.78 14.47 6.23
CA GLU A 46 -1.81 15.76 5.55
C GLU A 46 -0.42 16.12 4.97
N ALA A 47 -0.40 16.86 3.86
CA ALA A 47 0.77 17.03 2.97
C ALA A 47 2.06 17.49 3.68
N ASP A 48 1.92 18.32 4.72
CA ASP A 48 3.03 19.05 5.33
C ASP A 48 4.01 18.17 6.12
N MET A 49 3.60 16.95 6.49
CA MET A 49 4.47 15.93 7.12
C MET A 49 4.61 14.65 6.27
N SER A 50 4.12 14.66 5.03
CA SER A 50 3.88 13.44 4.26
C SER A 50 5.10 12.96 3.47
N ASP A 51 5.88 13.87 2.91
CA ASP A 51 6.81 13.52 1.82
C ASP A 51 7.89 12.54 2.28
N SER A 52 8.53 12.81 3.43
CA SER A 52 9.56 11.90 3.97
C SER A 52 9.02 10.55 4.42
N LEU A 53 7.77 10.48 4.91
CA LEU A 53 7.17 9.21 5.31
C LEU A 53 6.74 8.40 4.08
N MET A 54 6.21 9.06 3.06
CA MET A 54 5.79 8.40 1.81
C MET A 54 7.00 7.90 1.02
N GLU A 55 8.11 8.64 0.98
CA GLU A 55 9.36 8.18 0.36
C GLU A 55 9.90 6.93 1.05
N ARG A 56 9.99 6.94 2.40
CA ARG A 56 10.37 5.76 3.20
C ARG A 56 9.40 4.60 3.01
N ALA A 57 8.10 4.87 2.88
CA ALA A 57 7.12 3.84 2.56
C ALA A 57 7.43 3.18 1.20
N GLY A 58 7.81 3.96 0.20
CA GLY A 58 8.31 3.46 -1.09
C GLY A 58 9.52 2.54 -0.95
N GLU A 59 10.49 2.91 -0.12
CA GLU A 59 11.69 2.09 0.15
C GLU A 59 11.31 0.77 0.82
N VAL A 60 10.43 0.80 1.82
CA VAL A 60 9.92 -0.40 2.51
C VAL A 60 9.25 -1.37 1.53
N ILE A 61 8.47 -0.84 0.58
CA ILE A 61 7.86 -1.67 -0.47
C ILE A 61 8.96 -2.31 -1.33
N LEU A 62 9.94 -1.54 -1.78
CA LEU A 62 11.02 -2.03 -2.62
C LEU A 62 11.81 -3.15 -1.93
N GLU A 63 12.15 -2.97 -0.65
CA GLU A 63 12.82 -3.98 0.18
C GLU A 63 11.99 -5.26 0.34
N SER A 64 10.67 -5.12 0.53
CA SER A 64 9.76 -6.27 0.65
C SER A 64 9.70 -7.13 -0.63
N LEU A 65 10.05 -6.53 -1.78
CA LEU A 65 10.08 -7.18 -3.09
C LEU A 65 11.49 -7.62 -3.49
N ALA A 66 12.54 -7.11 -2.86
CA ALA A 66 13.95 -7.30 -3.27
C ALA A 66 14.49 -8.75 -3.15
N GLY A 67 13.77 -9.66 -2.48
CA GLY A 67 14.13 -11.08 -2.37
C GLY A 67 13.38 -12.03 -3.31
N ALA A 68 12.49 -11.50 -4.16
CA ALA A 68 11.68 -12.31 -5.05
C ALA A 68 12.39 -12.49 -6.40
N GLU A 69 12.88 -13.69 -6.72
CA GLU A 69 13.42 -14.01 -8.08
C GLU A 69 12.35 -13.80 -9.17
N HIS A 70 11.08 -13.93 -8.79
CA HIS A 70 9.90 -13.44 -9.49
C HIS A 70 8.93 -12.92 -8.43
N VAL A 71 8.31 -11.77 -8.67
CA VAL A 71 7.10 -11.39 -7.94
C VAL A 71 6.05 -12.46 -8.26
N ALA A 72 5.87 -13.42 -7.36
CA ALA A 72 5.15 -14.67 -7.62
C ALA A 72 3.64 -14.44 -7.70
N GLY A 73 3.15 -13.98 -8.84
CA GLY A 73 1.73 -13.75 -9.09
C GLY A 73 1.12 -12.62 -8.25
N ARG A 74 -0.04 -12.13 -8.72
CA ARG A 74 -0.74 -10.97 -8.14
C ARG A 74 -1.10 -11.12 -6.64
N GLY A 75 -1.30 -12.36 -6.17
CA GLY A 75 -1.65 -12.63 -4.77
C GLY A 75 -0.48 -12.43 -3.80
N ASP A 76 0.72 -12.86 -4.17
CA ASP A 76 1.91 -12.72 -3.32
C ASP A 76 2.38 -11.26 -3.28
N PHE A 77 2.31 -10.56 -4.43
CA PHE A 77 2.55 -9.11 -4.50
C PHE A 77 1.67 -8.33 -3.52
N ASN A 78 0.34 -8.47 -3.64
CA ASN A 78 -0.60 -7.71 -2.81
C ASN A 78 -0.36 -7.96 -1.32
N THR A 79 -0.10 -9.22 -0.94
CA THR A 79 0.11 -9.59 0.47
C THR A 79 1.40 -8.98 1.02
N ARG A 80 2.52 -9.10 0.30
CA ARG A 80 3.81 -8.56 0.75
C ARG A 80 3.79 -7.05 0.92
N VAL A 81 3.26 -6.34 -0.09
CA VAL A 81 3.17 -4.88 -0.07
C VAL A 81 2.22 -4.42 1.04
N HIS A 82 1.06 -5.06 1.19
CA HIS A 82 0.11 -4.76 2.25
C HIS A 82 0.74 -4.93 3.63
N ASP A 83 1.38 -6.07 3.89
CA ASP A 83 1.89 -6.40 5.23
C ASP A 83 3.09 -5.52 5.61
N ALA A 84 3.99 -5.27 4.67
CA ALA A 84 5.15 -4.40 4.86
C ALA A 84 4.72 -2.96 5.21
N LEU A 85 3.84 -2.38 4.40
CA LEU A 85 3.33 -1.03 4.63
C LEU A 85 2.47 -0.93 5.89
N SER A 86 1.56 -1.88 6.10
CA SER A 86 0.69 -1.87 7.29
C SER A 86 1.52 -1.89 8.58
N ARG A 87 2.59 -2.67 8.61
CA ARG A 87 3.52 -2.72 9.75
C ARG A 87 4.26 -1.39 9.91
N PHE A 88 4.91 -0.91 8.84
CA PHE A 88 5.67 0.33 8.85
C PHE A 88 4.82 1.53 9.32
N LEU A 89 3.63 1.71 8.73
CA LEU A 89 2.74 2.81 9.06
C LEU A 89 2.24 2.73 10.51
N TYR A 90 1.97 1.53 11.02
CA TYR A 90 1.58 1.37 12.41
C TYR A 90 2.73 1.69 13.38
N ASP A 91 3.96 1.28 13.05
CA ASP A 91 5.13 1.55 13.89
C ASP A 91 5.45 3.05 13.95
N GLU A 92 5.31 3.76 12.83
CA GLU A 92 5.59 5.21 12.72
C GLU A 92 4.45 6.08 13.26
N THR A 93 3.18 5.69 13.02
CA THR A 93 2.03 6.59 13.25
C THR A 93 1.03 6.09 14.29
N ARG A 94 1.13 4.82 14.72
CA ARG A 94 0.16 4.10 15.57
C ARG A 94 -1.26 4.02 15.00
N ARG A 95 -1.43 4.27 13.70
CA ARG A 95 -2.70 4.18 12.96
C ARG A 95 -2.63 3.08 11.91
N ARG A 96 -3.79 2.60 11.46
CA ARG A 96 -3.91 1.47 10.51
C ARG A 96 -4.80 1.86 9.33
N PRO A 97 -4.26 2.61 8.35
CA PRO A 97 -5.02 2.95 7.16
C PRO A 97 -5.30 1.69 6.34
N MET A 98 -6.31 1.75 5.48
CA MET A 98 -6.46 0.73 4.45
C MET A 98 -5.31 0.86 3.46
N VAL A 99 -4.56 -0.23 3.20
CA VAL A 99 -3.50 -0.27 2.20
C VAL A 99 -4.02 -0.94 0.93
N LEU A 100 -3.93 -0.25 -0.20
CA LEU A 100 -4.31 -0.75 -1.52
C LEU A 100 -3.08 -0.85 -2.44
N PRO A 101 -2.49 -2.04 -2.60
CA PRO A 101 -1.42 -2.28 -3.56
C PRO A 101 -1.95 -2.29 -5.00
N LEU A 102 -1.23 -1.64 -5.90
CA LEU A 102 -1.48 -1.62 -7.34
C LEU A 102 -0.17 -1.85 -8.10
N SER A 103 -0.12 -2.94 -8.87
CA SER A 103 0.96 -3.20 -9.82
C SER A 103 0.57 -2.70 -11.22
N VAL A 104 1.44 -1.90 -11.85
CA VAL A 104 1.30 -1.47 -13.24
C VAL A 104 2.41 -2.13 -14.06
N GLU A 105 2.05 -2.95 -15.03
CA GLU A 105 3.02 -3.56 -15.94
C GLU A 105 3.39 -2.58 -17.07
N VAL A 106 4.69 -2.40 -17.30
CA VAL A 106 5.25 -1.51 -18.34
C VAL A 106 6.07 -2.33 -19.33
#